data_AF-A0A2P2IDN0-F1
#
_entry.id   AF-A0A2P2IDN0-F1
#
_cell.length_a   1.000
_cell.length_b   1.000
_cell.length_c   1.000
_cell.angle_alpha   90.00
_cell.angle_beta   90.00
_cell.angle_gamma   90.00
#
_symmetry.space_group_name_H-M   'P 1'
#
loop_
_entity.id
_entity.type
_entity.pdbx_description
1 polymer ?
#
loop_
_entity_poly.entity_id
_entity_poly.type
_entity_poly.pdbx_seq_one_letter_code
_entity_poly.pdbx_strand_id
1 'polypeptide(L)'
;MTLTPDSDDDDIRSQMNSLEEEVNNIIDTRSEVIASIEEYRGKLHAVYSWFDTIIKQLEKCDKSDHPDSKKRNDDVQQLWTKFKDAYGKVEELTEKASEIKPKLSSLDNQQVDEQLRSVQKKYGDLKKRVGKKKQVIEMTRKGYDDAKQNTEDLLEWLEEKTEFLDDLPMLGYFSKNVECRIQDINDLQKEVIGKNVILAQIEKTLDNIKGDVEMFEIENLEVQIRATRIKQEETDA
;
A
#
# COMPACT_ATOMS: atom_id res chain seq x y z
N MET A 1 42.25 65.91 50.14
CA MET A 1 42.48 64.46 50.08
C MET A 1 41.58 63.91 49.00
N THR A 2 42.12 63.79 47.79
CA THR A 2 41.50 63.05 46.69
C THR A 2 41.73 61.57 46.98
N LEU A 3 40.68 60.87 47.41
CA LEU A 3 40.63 59.42 47.43
C LEU A 3 40.72 58.96 45.98
N THR A 4 41.90 58.51 45.56
CA THR A 4 42.06 57.75 44.32
C THR A 4 41.20 56.49 44.44
N PRO A 5 40.43 56.10 43.40
CA PRO A 5 39.78 54.80 43.37
C PRO A 5 40.85 53.75 43.68
N ASP A 6 40.59 52.89 44.67
CA ASP A 6 41.50 51.79 44.99
C ASP A 6 41.62 50.94 43.73
N SER A 7 42.85 50.75 43.23
CA SER A 7 43.10 49.98 42.00
C SER A 7 42.52 48.57 42.06
N ASP A 8 42.33 48.05 43.27
CA ASP A 8 41.75 46.74 43.56
C ASP A 8 40.22 46.73 43.35
N ASP A 9 39.52 47.85 43.59
CA ASP A 9 38.07 47.95 43.38
C ASP A 9 37.71 47.98 41.88
N ASP A 10 38.55 48.60 41.05
CA ASP A 10 38.36 48.63 39.59
C ASP A 10 38.68 47.26 38.95
N ASP A 11 39.65 46.51 39.48
CA ASP A 11 39.94 45.13 39.05
C ASP A 11 38.79 44.18 39.40
N ILE A 12 38.26 44.25 40.62
CA ILE A 12 37.09 43.45 41.04
C ILE A 12 35.87 43.74 40.16
N ARG A 13 35.62 45.02 39.83
CA ARG A 13 34.52 45.39 38.93
C ARG A 13 34.71 44.85 37.53
N SER A 14 35.94 44.88 37.00
CA SER A 14 36.24 44.31 35.69
C SER A 14 36.04 42.80 35.68
N GLN A 15 36.47 42.08 36.72
CA GLN A 15 36.27 40.64 36.87
C GLN A 15 34.77 40.30 37.01
N MET A 16 34.00 41.08 37.75
CA MET A 16 32.55 40.90 37.90
C MET A 16 31.84 41.09 36.55
N ASN A 17 32.17 42.14 35.80
CA ASN A 17 31.58 42.37 34.48
C ASN A 17 31.93 41.23 33.50
N SER A 18 33.16 40.73 33.55
CA SER A 18 33.58 39.58 32.73
C SER A 18 32.82 38.30 33.11
N LEU A 19 32.60 38.06 34.40
CA LEU A 19 31.81 36.92 34.88
C LEU A 19 30.34 37.05 34.45
N GLU A 20 29.77 38.25 34.54
CA GLU A 20 28.40 38.53 34.10
C GLU A 20 28.22 38.28 32.59
N GLU A 21 29.19 38.70 31.77
CA GLU A 21 29.21 38.42 30.34
C GLU A 21 29.32 36.90 30.07
N GLU A 22 30.21 36.19 30.77
CA GLU A 22 30.36 34.74 30.63
C GLU A 22 29.07 33.99 31.03
N VAL A 23 28.44 34.39 32.14
CA VAL A 23 27.17 33.81 32.60
C VAL A 23 26.06 34.04 31.57
N ASN A 24 25.93 35.25 31.03
CA ASN A 24 24.92 35.55 30.02
C ASN A 24 25.14 34.73 28.73
N ASN A 25 26.39 34.63 28.27
CA ASN A 25 26.74 33.80 27.11
C ASN A 25 26.40 32.31 27.34
N ILE A 26 26.65 31.80 28.54
CA ILE A 26 26.30 30.41 28.90
C ILE A 26 24.77 30.23 28.92
N ILE A 27 24.02 31.18 29.46
CA ILE A 27 22.56 31.15 29.51
C ILE A 27 21.99 31.12 28.08
N ASP A 28 22.47 31.99 27.20
CA ASP A 28 22.02 32.06 25.81
C ASP A 28 22.30 30.74 25.08
N THR A 29 23.54 30.25 25.16
CA THR A 29 23.94 28.98 24.55
C THR A 29 23.09 27.81 25.07
N ARG A 30 22.84 27.75 26.39
CA ARG A 30 22.00 26.70 26.99
C ARG A 30 20.55 26.79 26.52
N SER A 31 20.02 28.00 26.36
CA SER A 31 18.65 28.22 25.91
C SER A 31 18.45 27.74 24.47
N GLU A 32 19.42 27.98 23.58
CA GLU A 32 19.41 27.46 22.20
C GLU A 32 19.47 25.93 22.14
N VAL A 33 20.29 25.31 23.00
CA VAL A 33 20.38 23.84 23.10
C VAL A 33 19.04 23.26 23.56
N ILE A 34 18.41 23.85 24.57
CA ILE A 34 17.09 23.41 25.07
C ILE A 34 16.04 23.50 23.97
N ALA A 35 15.96 24.63 23.26
CA ALA A 35 15.03 24.80 22.15
C ALA A 35 15.23 23.73 21.06
N SER A 36 16.48 23.41 20.73
CA SER A 36 16.82 22.37 19.76
C SER A 36 16.40 20.96 20.21
N ILE A 37 16.52 20.66 21.51
CA ILE A 37 16.08 19.38 22.09
C ILE A 37 14.55 19.28 22.08
N GLU A 38 13.84 20.36 22.38
CA GLU A 38 12.37 20.40 22.30
C GLU A 38 11.88 20.18 20.88
N GLU A 39 12.53 20.79 19.89
CA GLU A 39 12.22 20.55 18.48
C GLU A 39 12.41 19.07 18.10
N TYR A 40 13.52 18.45 18.52
CA TYR A 40 13.75 17.01 18.33
C TYR A 40 12.65 16.16 18.96
N ARG A 41 12.26 16.45 20.21
CA ARG A 41 11.17 15.74 20.90
C ARG A 41 9.84 15.92 20.17
N GLY A 42 9.57 17.11 19.64
CA GLY A 42 8.40 17.39 18.81
C GLY A 42 8.38 16.56 17.53
N LYS A 43 9.50 16.51 16.78
CA LYS A 43 9.64 15.68 15.58
C LYS A 43 9.48 14.19 15.90
N LEU A 44 10.07 13.73 17.00
CA LEU A 44 9.96 12.33 17.44
C LEU A 44 8.49 11.96 17.72
N HIS A 45 7.78 12.80 18.47
CA HIS A 45 6.36 12.61 18.75
C HIS A 45 5.52 12.62 17.46
N ALA A 46 5.80 13.53 16.53
CA ALA A 46 5.12 13.61 15.24
C ALA A 46 5.31 12.33 14.40
N VAL A 47 6.52 11.76 14.39
CA VAL A 47 6.80 10.48 13.72
C VAL A 47 6.00 9.33 14.35
N TYR A 48 5.94 9.25 15.68
CA TYR A 48 5.15 8.20 16.35
C TYR A 48 3.65 8.34 16.10
N SER A 49 3.10 9.56 16.21
CA SER A 49 1.69 9.84 15.90
C SER A 49 1.35 9.48 14.44
N TRP A 50 2.29 9.74 13.53
CA TRP A 50 2.15 9.34 12.14
C TRP A 50 2.16 7.81 11.97
N PHE A 51 3.07 7.08 12.63
CA PHE A 51 3.05 5.61 12.60
C PHE A 51 1.70 5.05 13.05
N ASP A 52 1.13 5.59 14.11
CA ASP A 52 -0.17 5.14 14.63
C ASP A 52 -1.31 5.44 13.66
N THR A 53 -1.21 6.53 12.91
CA THR A 53 -2.15 6.86 11.83
C THR A 53 -2.07 5.84 10.69
N ILE A 54 -0.86 5.44 10.27
CA ILE A 54 -0.66 4.40 9.25
C ILE A 54 -1.20 3.06 9.74
N ILE A 55 -0.92 2.69 11.00
CA ILE A 55 -1.43 1.44 11.59
C ILE A 55 -2.95 1.41 11.53
N LYS A 56 -3.63 2.47 11.98
CA LYS A 56 -5.10 2.57 11.92
C LYS A 56 -5.65 2.50 10.49
N GLN A 57 -4.96 3.10 9.51
CA GLN A 57 -5.38 3.02 8.11
C GLN A 57 -5.18 1.62 7.54
N LEU A 58 -4.08 0.96 7.90
CA LEU A 58 -3.80 -0.42 7.50
C LEU A 58 -4.83 -1.38 8.10
N GLU A 59 -5.21 -1.19 9.35
CA GLU A 59 -6.29 -1.96 10.01
C GLU A 59 -7.65 -1.76 9.35
N LYS A 60 -7.92 -0.57 8.80
CA LYS A 60 -9.14 -0.35 8.00
C LYS A 60 -9.12 -1.17 6.70
N CYS A 61 -7.96 -1.23 6.04
CA CYS A 61 -7.78 -2.05 4.84
C CYS A 61 -7.90 -3.56 5.14
N ASP A 62 -7.68 -3.98 6.39
CA ASP A 62 -7.82 -5.37 6.84
C ASP A 62 -9.28 -5.77 7.08
N LYS A 63 -10.21 -4.81 7.20
CA LYS A 63 -11.62 -5.13 7.46
C LYS A 63 -12.34 -5.56 6.18
N SER A 64 -13.11 -6.64 6.28
CA SER A 64 -13.95 -7.19 5.21
C SER A 64 -15.20 -6.33 4.89
N ASP A 65 -15.30 -5.14 5.47
CA ASP A 65 -16.45 -4.23 5.34
C ASP A 65 -16.15 -3.10 4.33
N HIS A 66 -15.23 -3.36 3.40
CA HIS A 66 -15.00 -2.47 2.28
C HIS A 66 -16.19 -2.55 1.31
N PRO A 67 -16.60 -1.42 0.72
CA PRO A 67 -17.76 -1.39 -0.17
C PRO A 67 -17.53 -2.22 -1.43
N ASP A 68 -16.28 -2.32 -1.92
CA ASP A 68 -15.86 -3.21 -2.99
C ASP A 68 -14.31 -3.37 -3.00
N SER A 69 -13.81 -4.40 -3.69
CA SER A 69 -12.37 -4.70 -3.79
C SER A 69 -11.57 -3.62 -4.53
N LYS A 70 -12.19 -2.85 -5.43
CA LYS A 70 -11.54 -1.76 -6.17
C LYS A 70 -11.25 -0.59 -5.25
N LYS A 71 -12.20 -0.19 -4.42
CA LYS A 71 -12.06 0.88 -3.44
C LYS A 71 -11.00 0.52 -2.41
N ARG A 72 -10.98 -0.74 -1.96
CA ARG A 72 -9.92 -1.25 -1.08
C ARG A 72 -8.54 -1.17 -1.74
N ASN A 73 -8.44 -1.48 -3.04
CA ASN A 73 -7.20 -1.31 -3.80
C ASN A 73 -6.79 0.17 -3.86
N ASP A 74 -7.69 1.08 -4.20
CA ASP A 74 -7.41 2.52 -4.24
C ASP A 74 -6.91 3.04 -2.88
N ASP A 75 -7.56 2.62 -1.79
CA ASP A 75 -7.20 3.03 -0.43
C ASP A 75 -5.81 2.52 -0.03
N VAL A 76 -5.43 1.29 -0.40
CA VAL A 76 -4.07 0.77 -0.12
C VAL A 76 -3.01 1.43 -1.01
N GLN A 77 -3.32 1.82 -2.25
CA GLN A 77 -2.42 2.63 -3.09
C GLN A 77 -2.14 3.99 -2.46
N GLN A 78 -3.19 4.66 -1.98
CA GLN A 78 -3.07 5.94 -1.29
C GLN A 78 -2.27 5.81 -0.01
N LEU A 79 -2.51 4.75 0.79
CA LEU A 79 -1.74 4.46 1.99
C LEU A 79 -0.25 4.26 1.67
N TRP A 80 0.07 3.54 0.61
CA TRP A 80 1.44 3.33 0.17
C TRP A 80 2.13 4.63 -0.28
N THR A 81 1.41 5.50 -0.97
CA THR A 81 1.93 6.81 -1.38
C THR A 81 2.24 7.66 -0.15
N LYS A 82 1.29 7.78 0.79
CA LYS A 82 1.50 8.45 2.08
C LYS A 82 2.65 7.85 2.89
N PHE A 83 2.87 6.54 2.77
CA PHE A 83 3.98 5.87 3.43
C PHE A 83 5.33 6.29 2.86
N LYS A 84 5.44 6.46 1.53
CA LYS A 84 6.68 6.93 0.90
C LYS A 84 7.05 8.34 1.34
N ASP A 85 6.06 9.24 1.44
CA ASP A 85 6.28 10.62 1.89
C ASP A 85 6.84 10.69 3.32
N ALA A 86 6.62 9.65 4.12
CA ALA A 86 7.08 9.61 5.50
C ALA A 86 8.56 9.28 5.67
N TYR A 87 9.24 8.86 4.60
CA TYR A 87 10.70 8.74 4.63
C TYR A 87 11.33 10.09 5.00
N GLY A 88 10.83 11.20 4.44
CA GLY A 88 11.30 12.55 4.76
C GLY A 88 11.18 12.90 6.24
N LYS A 89 10.09 12.52 6.91
CA LYS A 89 9.90 12.77 8.35
C LYS A 89 10.92 12.03 9.22
N VAL A 90 11.28 10.79 8.85
CA VAL A 90 12.30 10.02 9.55
C VAL A 90 13.69 10.59 9.28
N GLU A 91 13.93 11.09 8.08
CA GLU A 91 15.17 11.75 7.69
C GLU A 91 15.37 13.08 8.45
N GLU A 92 14.35 13.94 8.48
CA GLU A 92 14.34 15.20 9.26
C GLU A 92 14.59 14.97 10.76
N LEU A 93 14.01 13.90 11.33
CA LEU A 93 14.26 13.50 12.70
C LEU A 93 15.72 13.07 12.91
N THR A 94 16.27 12.32 11.95
CA THR A 94 17.66 11.83 12.00
C THR A 94 18.66 12.99 11.88
N GLU A 95 18.36 13.97 11.03
CA GLU A 95 19.13 15.19 10.88
C GLU A 95 19.11 16.01 12.19
N LYS A 96 17.92 16.25 12.76
CA LYS A 96 17.81 16.98 14.03
C LYS A 96 18.51 16.26 15.17
N ALA A 97 18.44 14.93 15.21
CA ALA A 97 19.19 14.14 16.17
C ALA A 97 20.70 14.35 16.03
N SER A 98 21.20 14.36 14.80
CA SER A 98 22.63 14.58 14.50
C SER A 98 23.09 15.98 14.91
N GLU A 99 22.22 16.98 14.79
CA GLU A 99 22.46 18.36 15.23
C GLU A 99 22.56 18.49 16.76
N ILE A 100 21.70 17.79 17.52
CA ILE A 100 21.68 17.92 18.98
C ILE A 100 22.74 17.07 19.68
N LYS A 101 23.11 15.90 19.12
CA LYS A 101 24.01 14.94 19.77
C LYS A 101 25.32 15.52 20.29
N PRO A 102 26.05 16.39 19.56
CA PRO A 102 27.29 16.99 20.05
C PRO A 102 27.10 17.87 21.29
N LYS A 103 25.87 18.36 21.52
CA LYS A 103 25.50 19.27 22.61
C LYS A 103 24.98 18.52 23.86
N LEU A 104 24.88 17.19 23.78
CA LEU A 104 24.28 16.34 24.80
C LEU A 104 25.30 15.62 25.68
N SER A 105 24.86 15.19 26.87
CA SER A 105 25.64 14.27 27.69
C SER A 105 25.77 12.90 27.01
N SER A 106 26.73 12.08 27.45
CA SER A 106 26.86 10.70 26.94
C SER A 106 25.59 9.87 27.15
N LEU A 107 24.86 10.11 28.24
CA LEU A 107 23.63 9.38 28.57
C LEU A 107 22.48 9.80 27.63
N ASP A 108 22.31 11.10 27.43
CA ASP A 108 21.28 11.63 26.54
C ASP A 108 21.54 11.22 25.08
N ASN A 109 22.82 11.19 24.67
CA ASN A 109 23.21 10.67 23.36
C ASN A 109 22.79 9.22 23.16
N GLN A 110 23.05 8.36 24.14
CA GLN A 110 22.61 6.96 24.10
C GLN A 110 21.08 6.84 24.00
N GLN A 111 20.33 7.71 24.69
CA GLN A 111 18.88 7.73 24.61
C GLN A 111 18.38 8.13 23.21
N VAL A 112 18.97 9.16 22.60
CA VAL A 112 18.66 9.58 21.23
C VAL A 112 18.95 8.45 20.23
N ASP A 113 20.07 7.75 20.38
CA ASP A 113 20.42 6.61 19.53
C ASP A 113 19.39 5.48 19.60
N GLU A 114 18.94 5.12 20.80
CA GLU A 114 17.93 4.07 20.97
C GLU A 114 16.57 4.49 20.41
N GLN A 115 16.18 5.76 20.57
CA GLN A 115 14.97 6.32 19.97
C GLN A 115 15.02 6.25 18.45
N LEU A 116 16.14 6.65 17.82
CA LEU A 116 16.31 6.56 16.37
C LEU A 116 16.27 5.11 15.89
N ARG A 117 16.94 4.18 16.58
CA ARG A 117 16.90 2.75 16.24
C ARG A 117 15.47 2.19 16.32
N SER A 118 14.72 2.57 17.35
CA SER A 118 13.30 2.19 17.52
C SER A 118 12.44 2.71 16.37
N VAL A 119 12.61 3.98 15.98
CA VAL A 119 11.91 4.59 14.84
C VAL A 119 12.25 3.87 13.53
N GLN A 120 13.54 3.64 13.26
CA GLN A 120 13.99 2.96 12.04
C GLN A 120 13.43 1.53 11.94
N LYS A 121 13.43 0.80 13.06
CA LYS A 121 12.83 -0.53 13.13
C LYS A 121 11.32 -0.49 12.84
N LYS A 122 10.57 0.38 13.54
CA LYS A 122 9.11 0.52 13.35
C LYS A 122 8.77 0.93 11.91
N TYR A 123 9.55 1.83 11.32
CA TYR A 123 9.42 2.21 9.91
C TYR A 123 9.65 1.02 8.97
N GLY A 124 10.74 0.26 9.15
CA GLY A 124 11.05 -0.91 8.33
C GLY A 124 9.97 -2.00 8.40
N ASP A 125 9.46 -2.26 9.61
CA ASP A 125 8.40 -3.24 9.84
C ASP A 125 7.07 -2.81 9.19
N LEU A 126 6.68 -1.54 9.35
CA LEU A 126 5.49 -1.00 8.69
C LEU A 126 5.63 -0.98 7.17
N LYS A 127 6.80 -0.63 6.63
CA LYS A 127 7.06 -0.66 5.18
C LYS A 127 6.80 -2.06 4.61
N LYS A 128 7.32 -3.09 5.28
CA LYS A 128 7.08 -4.49 4.89
C LYS A 128 5.61 -4.85 4.99
N ARG A 129 4.93 -4.48 6.07
CA ARG A 129 3.51 -4.83 6.29
C ARG A 129 2.59 -4.16 5.26
N VAL A 130 2.73 -2.84 5.05
CA VAL A 130 1.95 -2.09 4.05
C VAL A 130 2.27 -2.61 2.64
N GLY A 131 3.54 -2.85 2.32
CA GLY A 131 3.94 -3.37 1.00
C GLY A 131 3.36 -4.75 0.70
N LYS A 132 3.41 -5.68 1.66
CA LYS A 132 2.78 -7.00 1.53
C LYS A 132 1.26 -6.89 1.33
N LYS A 133 0.60 -6.05 2.14
CA LYS A 133 -0.85 -5.84 2.05
C LYS A 133 -1.25 -5.29 0.68
N LYS A 134 -0.51 -4.29 0.20
CA LYS A 134 -0.67 -3.71 -1.14
C LYS A 134 -0.58 -4.81 -2.21
N GLN A 135 0.49 -5.60 -2.19
CA GLN A 135 0.72 -6.66 -3.17
C GLN A 135 -0.43 -7.68 -3.20
N VAL A 136 -0.90 -8.13 -2.03
CA VAL A 136 -2.01 -9.08 -1.94
C VAL A 136 -3.27 -8.48 -2.57
N ILE A 137 -3.67 -7.27 -2.14
CA ILE A 137 -4.88 -6.62 -2.67
C ILE A 137 -4.78 -6.36 -4.18
N GLU A 138 -3.62 -5.94 -4.69
CA GLU A 138 -3.39 -5.75 -6.13
C GLU A 138 -3.53 -7.05 -6.91
N MET A 139 -2.91 -8.14 -6.42
CA MET A 139 -3.00 -9.45 -7.06
C MET A 139 -4.43 -10.00 -7.05
N THR A 140 -5.11 -9.89 -5.91
CA THR A 140 -6.51 -10.29 -5.74
C THR A 140 -7.41 -9.51 -6.67
N ARG A 141 -7.27 -8.18 -6.75
CA ARG A 141 -8.09 -7.34 -7.63
C ARG A 141 -7.83 -7.65 -9.09
N LYS A 142 -6.57 -7.81 -9.48
CA LYS A 142 -6.22 -8.21 -10.84
C LYS A 142 -6.83 -9.58 -11.19
N GLY A 143 -6.72 -10.55 -10.30
CA GLY A 143 -7.34 -11.87 -10.49
C GLY A 143 -8.87 -11.79 -10.66
N TYR A 144 -9.52 -10.91 -9.91
CA TYR A 144 -10.95 -10.64 -10.05
C TYR A 144 -11.29 -10.00 -11.41
N ASP A 145 -10.55 -8.95 -11.81
CA ASP A 145 -10.78 -8.27 -13.09
C ASP A 145 -10.52 -9.20 -14.28
N ASP A 146 -9.45 -10.00 -14.23
CA ASP A 146 -9.13 -10.99 -15.25
C ASP A 146 -10.22 -12.08 -15.31
N ALA A 147 -10.69 -12.59 -14.17
CA ALA A 147 -11.77 -13.58 -14.12
C ALA A 147 -13.07 -13.02 -14.69
N LYS A 148 -13.43 -11.79 -14.31
CA LYS A 148 -14.62 -11.10 -14.80
C LYS A 148 -14.57 -10.91 -16.31
N GLN A 149 -13.47 -10.36 -16.85
CA GLN A 149 -13.34 -10.16 -18.29
C GLN A 149 -13.41 -11.47 -19.05
N ASN A 150 -12.71 -12.52 -18.58
CA ASN A 150 -12.75 -13.83 -19.24
C ASN A 150 -14.16 -14.46 -19.20
N THR A 151 -14.95 -14.22 -18.14
CA THR A 151 -16.35 -14.64 -18.09
C THR A 151 -17.21 -13.88 -19.10
N GLU A 152 -17.04 -12.56 -19.22
CA GLU A 152 -17.73 -11.74 -20.22
C GLU A 152 -17.38 -12.21 -21.65
N ASP A 153 -16.10 -12.43 -21.95
CA ASP A 153 -15.63 -12.93 -23.26
C ASP A 153 -16.15 -14.35 -23.58
N LEU A 154 -16.33 -15.20 -22.55
CA LEU A 154 -16.91 -16.53 -22.71
C LEU A 154 -18.41 -16.46 -23.02
N LEU A 155 -19.13 -15.56 -22.37
CA LEU A 155 -20.57 -15.36 -22.59
C LEU A 155 -20.83 -14.82 -24.00
N GLU A 156 -20.06 -13.82 -24.44
CA GLU A 156 -20.15 -13.27 -25.80
C GLU A 156 -19.86 -14.35 -26.85
N TRP A 157 -18.77 -15.11 -26.66
CA TRP A 157 -18.45 -16.21 -27.57
C TRP A 157 -19.53 -17.30 -27.61
N LEU A 158 -20.13 -17.65 -26.46
CA LEU A 158 -21.25 -18.61 -26.43
C LEU A 158 -22.44 -18.08 -27.21
N GLU A 159 -22.81 -16.81 -27.03
CA GLU A 159 -23.92 -16.19 -27.76
C GLU A 159 -23.68 -16.17 -29.27
N GLU A 160 -22.49 -15.78 -29.71
CA GLU A 160 -22.10 -15.81 -31.13
C GLU A 160 -22.17 -17.23 -31.72
N LYS A 161 -21.71 -18.24 -30.98
CA LYS A 161 -21.70 -19.63 -31.48
C LYS A 161 -23.08 -20.26 -31.46
N THR A 162 -23.92 -19.95 -30.47
CA THR A 162 -25.32 -20.37 -30.48
C THR A 162 -26.07 -19.78 -31.67
N GLU A 163 -25.91 -18.48 -31.94
CA GLU A 163 -26.52 -17.83 -33.12
C GLU A 163 -26.01 -18.45 -34.43
N PHE A 164 -24.71 -18.69 -34.54
CA PHE A 164 -24.14 -19.40 -35.69
C PHE A 164 -24.75 -20.79 -35.89
N LEU A 165 -24.98 -21.56 -34.82
CA LEU A 165 -25.57 -22.89 -34.87
C LEU A 165 -27.05 -22.85 -35.27
N ASP A 166 -27.81 -21.87 -34.76
CA ASP A 166 -29.22 -21.67 -35.09
C ASP A 166 -29.42 -21.24 -36.56
N ASP A 167 -28.50 -20.44 -37.09
CA ASP A 167 -28.53 -19.94 -38.47
C ASP A 167 -28.00 -20.95 -39.51
N LEU A 168 -27.65 -22.18 -39.09
CA LEU A 168 -27.10 -23.16 -40.00
C LEU A 168 -28.11 -23.54 -41.09
N PRO A 169 -27.80 -23.32 -42.38
CA PRO A 169 -28.70 -23.72 -43.46
C PRO A 169 -28.88 -25.24 -43.48
N MET A 170 -30.09 -25.67 -43.86
CA MET A 170 -30.40 -27.08 -44.04
C MET A 170 -29.41 -27.74 -45.00
N LEU A 171 -28.98 -28.96 -44.64
CA LEU A 171 -28.11 -29.76 -45.48
C LEU A 171 -28.84 -30.14 -46.78
N GLY A 172 -28.37 -29.59 -47.89
CA GLY A 172 -28.80 -30.02 -49.23
C GLY A 172 -28.19 -31.37 -49.62
N TYR A 173 -28.47 -31.83 -50.85
CA TYR A 173 -28.04 -33.15 -51.34
C TYR A 173 -26.58 -33.23 -51.83
N PHE A 174 -25.80 -32.14 -51.73
CA PHE A 174 -24.43 -32.08 -52.24
C PHE A 174 -23.41 -32.53 -51.19
N SER A 175 -22.62 -33.57 -51.50
CA SER A 175 -21.55 -34.12 -50.61
C SER A 175 -20.60 -33.05 -50.10
N LYS A 176 -20.22 -32.08 -50.96
CA LYS A 176 -19.33 -30.99 -50.59
C LYS A 176 -19.87 -30.11 -49.45
N ASN A 177 -21.18 -29.90 -49.38
CA ASN A 177 -21.79 -29.10 -48.31
C ASN A 177 -21.75 -29.85 -46.97
N VAL A 178 -21.89 -31.18 -47.02
CA VAL A 178 -21.76 -32.06 -45.84
C VAL A 178 -20.32 -32.08 -45.35
N GLU A 179 -19.34 -32.21 -46.25
CA GLU A 179 -17.91 -32.18 -45.91
C GLU A 179 -17.49 -30.84 -45.29
N CYS A 180 -17.95 -29.70 -45.86
CA CYS A 180 -17.73 -28.39 -45.26
C CYS A 180 -18.36 -28.29 -43.86
N ARG A 181 -19.61 -28.75 -43.68
CA ARG A 181 -20.28 -28.74 -42.36
C ARG A 181 -19.51 -29.55 -41.32
N ILE A 182 -19.01 -30.72 -41.69
CA ILE A 182 -18.21 -31.56 -40.79
C ILE A 182 -16.92 -30.83 -40.38
N GLN A 183 -16.27 -30.13 -41.31
CA GLN A 183 -15.09 -29.34 -41.00
C GLN A 183 -15.40 -28.20 -40.01
N ASP A 184 -16.47 -27.43 -40.25
CA ASP A 184 -16.90 -26.34 -39.37
C ASP A 184 -17.19 -26.84 -37.95
N ILE A 185 -17.91 -27.97 -37.82
CA ILE A 185 -18.21 -28.60 -36.53
C ILE A 185 -16.94 -29.08 -35.82
N ASN A 186 -16.00 -29.70 -36.55
CA ASN A 186 -14.73 -30.16 -35.97
C ASN A 186 -13.87 -28.99 -35.46
N ASP A 187 -13.89 -27.85 -36.14
CA ASP A 187 -13.16 -26.66 -35.71
C ASP A 187 -13.85 -26.00 -34.51
N LEU A 188 -15.19 -25.93 -34.51
CA LEU A 188 -15.96 -25.50 -33.35
C LEU A 188 -15.69 -26.38 -32.13
N GLN A 189 -15.60 -27.70 -32.29
CA GLN A 189 -15.28 -28.62 -31.21
C GLN A 189 -13.90 -28.33 -30.60
N LYS A 190 -12.90 -27.98 -31.41
CA LYS A 190 -11.58 -27.57 -30.89
C LYS A 190 -11.67 -26.26 -30.11
N GLU A 191 -12.46 -25.29 -30.59
CA GLU A 191 -12.69 -24.04 -29.86
C GLU A 191 -13.35 -24.30 -28.50
N VAL A 192 -14.39 -25.14 -28.43
CA VAL A 192 -15.06 -25.54 -27.18
C VAL A 192 -14.07 -26.14 -26.18
N ILE A 193 -13.18 -27.03 -26.63
CA ILE A 193 -12.12 -27.60 -25.77
C ILE A 193 -11.21 -26.50 -25.22
N GLY A 194 -10.84 -25.52 -26.05
CA GLY A 194 -10.07 -24.36 -25.62
C GLY A 194 -10.80 -23.50 -24.57
N LYS A 195 -12.08 -23.22 -24.79
CA LYS A 195 -12.91 -22.43 -23.86
C LYS A 195 -13.12 -23.14 -22.52
N ASN A 196 -13.24 -24.47 -22.51
CA ASN A 196 -13.29 -25.27 -21.27
C ASN A 196 -12.06 -25.09 -20.38
N VAL A 197 -10.87 -24.99 -20.98
CA VAL A 197 -9.63 -24.72 -20.22
C VAL A 197 -9.67 -23.33 -19.58
N ILE A 198 -10.20 -22.33 -20.28
CA ILE A 198 -10.37 -20.98 -19.75
C ILE A 198 -11.36 -20.99 -18.58
N LEU A 199 -12.50 -21.67 -18.71
CA LEU A 199 -13.50 -21.79 -17.65
C LEU A 199 -12.89 -22.41 -16.37
N ALA A 200 -12.16 -23.52 -16.51
CA ALA A 200 -11.47 -24.15 -15.37
C ALA A 200 -10.42 -23.22 -14.73
N GLN A 201 -9.74 -22.39 -15.53
CA GLN A 201 -8.79 -21.41 -15.03
C GLN A 201 -9.48 -20.27 -14.28
N ILE A 202 -10.66 -19.83 -14.72
CA ILE A 202 -11.50 -18.85 -14.01
C ILE A 202 -11.93 -19.41 -12.66
N GLU A 203 -12.49 -20.63 -12.62
CA GLU A 203 -12.91 -21.30 -11.37
C GLU A 203 -11.75 -21.40 -10.38
N LYS A 204 -10.58 -21.85 -10.84
CA LYS A 204 -9.37 -21.92 -10.02
C LYS A 204 -8.92 -20.55 -9.51
N THR A 205 -9.02 -19.51 -10.34
CA THR A 205 -8.66 -18.14 -9.95
C THR A 205 -9.61 -17.63 -8.87
N LEU A 206 -10.91 -17.90 -9.03
CA LEU A 206 -11.95 -17.55 -8.06
C LEU A 206 -11.70 -18.23 -6.71
N ASP A 207 -11.41 -19.52 -6.69
CA ASP A 207 -11.07 -20.26 -5.47
C ASP A 207 -9.87 -19.66 -4.73
N ASN A 208 -8.86 -19.20 -5.48
CA ASN A 208 -7.67 -18.57 -4.88
C ASN A 208 -7.94 -17.20 -4.28
N ILE A 209 -8.90 -16.44 -4.83
CA ILE A 209 -9.18 -15.06 -4.40
C ILE A 209 -10.40 -14.93 -3.48
N LYS A 210 -11.22 -15.98 -3.34
CA LYS A 210 -12.49 -16.00 -2.59
C LYS A 210 -12.35 -15.58 -1.12
N GLY A 211 -11.20 -15.82 -0.50
CA GLY A 211 -10.92 -15.39 0.88
C GLY A 211 -10.54 -13.91 1.02
N ASP A 212 -10.13 -13.28 -0.08
CA ASP A 212 -9.58 -11.94 -0.10
C ASP A 212 -10.48 -10.93 -0.83
N VAL A 213 -11.53 -11.35 -1.54
CA VAL A 213 -12.53 -10.48 -2.21
C VAL A 213 -13.82 -10.42 -1.39
N GLU A 214 -14.53 -9.32 -1.54
CA GLU A 214 -15.79 -8.98 -0.90
C GLU A 214 -16.87 -9.98 -1.35
N MET A 215 -17.63 -10.50 -0.38
CA MET A 215 -18.51 -11.66 -0.58
C MET A 215 -19.52 -11.47 -1.72
N PHE A 216 -20.07 -10.26 -1.88
CA PHE A 216 -21.05 -9.97 -2.92
C PHE A 216 -20.44 -9.97 -4.34
N GLU A 217 -19.17 -9.56 -4.49
CA GLU A 217 -18.48 -9.58 -5.79
C GLU A 217 -18.20 -11.01 -6.23
N ILE A 218 -17.84 -11.88 -5.27
CA ILE A 218 -17.71 -13.32 -5.49
C ILE A 218 -19.05 -13.93 -5.86
N GLU A 219 -20.12 -13.63 -5.11
CA GLU A 219 -21.45 -14.19 -5.37
C GLU A 219 -21.95 -13.80 -6.78
N ASN A 220 -21.74 -12.55 -7.19
CA ASN A 220 -22.10 -12.11 -8.53
C ASN A 220 -21.31 -12.85 -9.64
N LEU A 221 -20.00 -13.04 -9.47
CA LEU A 221 -19.20 -13.84 -10.42
C LEU A 221 -19.61 -15.32 -10.43
N GLU A 222 -19.88 -15.92 -9.27
CA GLU A 222 -20.36 -17.31 -9.18
C GLU A 222 -21.71 -17.50 -9.88
N VAL A 223 -22.60 -16.51 -9.83
CA VAL A 223 -23.85 -16.53 -10.59
C VAL A 223 -23.59 -16.48 -12.10
N GLN A 224 -22.69 -15.61 -12.57
CA GLN A 224 -22.34 -15.51 -13.99
C GLN A 224 -21.64 -16.77 -14.52
N ILE A 225 -20.71 -17.35 -13.76
CA ILE A 225 -20.04 -18.61 -14.12
C ILE A 225 -21.05 -19.76 -14.20
N ARG A 226 -21.98 -19.85 -13.25
CA ARG A 226 -23.06 -20.86 -13.31
C ARG A 226 -23.95 -20.68 -14.54
N ALA A 227 -24.33 -19.45 -14.87
CA ALA A 227 -25.11 -19.17 -16.08
C ALA A 227 -24.35 -19.59 -17.36
N THR A 228 -23.04 -19.28 -17.41
CA THR A 228 -22.15 -19.68 -18.51
C THR A 228 -22.11 -21.21 -18.67
N ARG A 229 -22.00 -21.93 -17.54
CA ARG A 229 -21.96 -23.40 -17.52
C ARG A 229 -23.26 -24.04 -17.99
N ILE A 230 -24.41 -23.51 -17.57
CA ILE A 230 -25.72 -23.99 -18.01
C ILE A 230 -25.88 -23.80 -19.52
N LYS A 231 -25.59 -22.61 -20.05
CA LYS A 231 -25.64 -22.35 -21.50
C LYS A 231 -24.72 -23.31 -22.27
N GLN A 232 -23.54 -23.59 -21.73
CA GLN A 232 -22.61 -24.53 -22.35
C GLN A 232 -23.17 -25.97 -22.39
N GLU A 233 -23.75 -26.45 -21.29
CA GLU A 233 -24.39 -27.78 -21.23
C GLU A 233 -25.57 -27.89 -22.23
N GLU A 234 -26.29 -26.80 -22.48
CA GLU A 234 -27.34 -26.72 -23.51
C GLU A 234 -26.79 -26.76 -24.94
N THR A 235 -25.54 -26.33 -25.16
CA THR A 235 -24.91 -26.33 -26.50
C THR A 235 -24.20 -27.65 -26.82
N ASP A 236 -23.82 -28.42 -25.80
CA ASP A 236 -23.19 -29.74 -25.91
C ASP A 236 -24.21 -30.90 -26.08
N ALA A 237 -25.52 -30.65 -25.86
CA ALA A 237 -26.61 -31.63 -25.90
C ALA A 237 -27.29 -31.74 -27.28
#